data_AF-A0A095XXZ4-F1
#
_entry.id   AF-A0A095XXZ4-F1
#
_cell.length_a   1.000
_cell.length_b   1.000
_cell.length_c   1.000
_cell.angle_alpha   90.00
_cell.angle_beta   90.00
_cell.angle_gamma   90.00
#
_symmetry.space_group_name_H-M   'P 1'
#
loop_
_entity.id
_entity.type
_entity.pdbx_description
1 polymer ?
#
loop_
_entity_poly.entity_id
_entity_poly.type
_entity_poly.pdbx_seq_one_letter_code
_entity_poly.pdbx_strand_id
1 'polypeptide(L)'
;MLAILLKAYKECDDRFKLIGKEKLTSPERVFSVIQKSLQPVSKKDIMIICPDISQRTIERALKELQDDEKIKQVGRGRSTKYIKT
;
A
#
# COMPACT_ATOMS: atom_id res chain seq x y z
N MET A 1 6.08 -15.26 -20.03
CA MET A 1 5.58 -13.90 -20.35
C MET A 1 5.33 -13.02 -19.12
N LEU A 2 5.09 -13.56 -17.91
CA LEU A 2 5.03 -12.79 -16.65
C LEU A 2 6.35 -12.13 -16.23
N ALA A 3 7.49 -12.72 -16.59
CA ALA A 3 8.81 -12.26 -16.16
C ALA A 3 9.17 -10.86 -16.68
N ILE A 4 8.65 -10.46 -17.84
CA ILE A 4 8.99 -9.19 -18.49
C ILE A 4 8.30 -8.02 -17.78
N LEU A 5 7.04 -8.21 -17.35
CA LEU A 5 6.29 -7.21 -16.60
C LEU A 5 6.89 -6.98 -15.21
N LEU A 6 7.28 -8.07 -14.54
CA LEU A 6 7.96 -8.05 -13.23
C LEU A 6 9.31 -7.33 -13.30
N LYS A 7 10.04 -7.52 -14.40
CA LYS A 7 11.34 -6.88 -14.63
C LYS A 7 11.18 -5.39 -14.94
N ALA A 8 10.17 -5.01 -15.72
CA ALA A 8 9.83 -3.60 -15.97
C ALA A 8 9.38 -2.88 -14.68
N TYR A 9 8.64 -3.56 -13.81
CA TYR A 9 8.27 -3.00 -12.50
C TYR A 9 9.46 -2.86 -11.57
N LYS A 10 10.37 -3.85 -11.50
CA LYS A 10 11.63 -3.73 -10.75
C LYS A 10 12.54 -2.63 -11.31
N GLU A 11 12.68 -2.53 -12.63
CA GLU A 11 13.48 -1.46 -13.25
C GLU A 11 12.87 -0.07 -13.06
N CYS A 12 11.54 0.06 -13.03
CA CYS A 12 10.87 1.29 -12.65
C CYS A 12 11.06 1.59 -11.15
N ASP A 13 10.93 0.60 -10.28
CA ASP A 13 11.12 0.71 -8.82
C ASP A 13 12.57 1.07 -8.46
N ASP A 14 13.57 0.47 -9.12
CA ASP A 14 14.99 0.80 -8.96
C ASP A 14 15.34 2.19 -9.52
N ARG A 15 14.75 2.59 -10.66
CA ARG A 15 14.89 3.98 -11.18
C ARG A 15 14.22 5.01 -10.28
N PHE A 16 13.13 4.65 -9.60
CA PHE A 16 12.48 5.51 -8.61
C PHE A 16 13.30 5.60 -7.31
N LYS A 17 13.91 4.50 -6.86
CA LYS A 17 14.79 4.47 -5.68
C LYS A 17 16.04 5.33 -5.84
N LEU A 18 16.60 5.41 -7.05
CA LEU A 18 17.78 6.25 -7.31
C LEU A 18 17.47 7.76 -7.27
N ILE A 19 16.20 8.16 -7.40
CA ILE A 19 15.75 9.57 -7.31
C ILE A 19 15.25 9.91 -5.90
N GLY A 20 14.84 8.91 -5.10
CA GLY A 20 14.15 9.07 -3.82
C GLY A 20 15.02 9.07 -2.56
N LYS A 21 16.03 9.93 -2.46
CA LYS A 21 16.67 10.21 -1.16
C LYS A 21 15.76 10.98 -0.18
N GLU A 22 14.53 11.31 -0.57
CA GLU A 22 13.60 12.08 0.26
C GLU A 22 12.17 11.54 0.19
N LYS A 23 11.65 11.08 1.34
CA LYS A 23 10.24 10.76 1.66
C LYS A 23 9.65 9.52 0.97
N LEU A 24 9.47 8.45 1.76
CA LEU A 24 8.58 7.31 1.48
C LEU A 24 7.26 7.79 0.86
N THR A 25 6.87 7.18 -0.25
CA THR A 25 5.64 7.54 -0.96
C THR A 25 4.40 7.16 -0.15
N SER A 26 3.28 7.84 -0.39
CA SER A 26 2.01 7.55 0.30
C SER A 26 1.61 6.06 0.28
N PRO A 27 1.69 5.33 -0.86
CA PRO A 27 1.38 3.89 -0.87
C PRO A 27 2.36 3.04 -0.06
N GLU A 28 3.66 3.36 -0.06
CA GLU A 28 4.65 2.63 0.75
C GLU A 28 4.44 2.80 2.25
N ARG A 29 4.05 4.01 2.69
CA ARG A 29 3.69 4.24 4.10
C ARG A 29 2.46 3.42 4.49
N VAL A 30 1.41 3.45 3.66
CA VAL A 30 0.19 2.66 3.89
C VAL A 30 0.53 1.16 3.95
N PHE A 31 1.36 0.67 3.03
CA PHE A 31 1.81 -0.72 3.04
C PHE A 31 2.62 -1.05 4.30
N SER A 32 3.54 -0.18 4.70
CA SER A 32 4.34 -0.35 5.92
C SER A 32 3.48 -0.43 7.18
N VAL A 33 2.40 0.35 7.25
CA VAL A 33 1.44 0.30 8.35
C VAL A 33 0.73 -1.06 8.40
N ILE A 34 0.24 -1.54 7.26
CA ILE A 34 -0.42 -2.84 7.16
C ILE A 34 0.56 -3.98 7.46
N GLN A 35 1.80 -3.86 7.01
CA GLN A 35 2.85 -4.87 7.19
C GLN A 35 3.32 -4.96 8.65
N LYS A 36 3.42 -3.83 9.35
CA LYS A 36 3.78 -3.76 10.78
C LYS A 36 2.63 -4.17 11.69
N SER A 37 1.39 -4.05 11.23
CA SER A 37 0.23 -4.45 12.02
C SER A 37 0.07 -5.96 12.03
N LEU A 38 0.06 -6.57 13.22
CA LEU A 38 -0.32 -7.97 13.40
C LEU A 38 -1.84 -8.19 13.29
N GLN A 39 -2.63 -7.11 13.36
CA GLN A 39 -4.09 -7.16 13.26
C GLN A 39 -4.58 -6.57 11.94
N PRO A 40 -5.75 -6.99 11.44
CA PRO A 40 -6.36 -6.39 10.26
C PRO A 40 -6.61 -4.90 10.47
N VAL A 41 -6.09 -4.07 9.57
CA VAL A 41 -6.10 -2.62 9.69
C VAL A 41 -7.29 -2.04 8.92
N SER A 42 -8.11 -1.20 9.55
CA SER A 42 -9.17 -0.47 8.85
C SER A 42 -8.63 0.78 8.15
N LYS A 43 -9.36 1.28 7.16
CA LYS A 43 -9.09 2.58 6.53
C LYS A 43 -8.94 3.71 7.55
N LYS A 44 -9.77 3.70 8.61
CA LYS A 44 -9.71 4.68 9.69
C LYS A 44 -8.40 4.62 10.46
N ASP A 45 -7.90 3.42 10.74
CA ASP A 45 -6.64 3.24 11.46
C ASP A 45 -5.46 3.79 10.64
N ILE A 46 -5.46 3.53 9.33
CA ILE A 46 -4.44 4.08 8.40
C ILE A 46 -4.49 5.61 8.39
N MET A 47 -5.68 6.20 8.43
CA MET A 47 -5.85 7.66 8.48
C MET A 47 -5.37 8.27 9.80
N ILE A 48 -5.51 7.54 10.92
CA ILE A 48 -5.01 7.95 12.23
C ILE A 48 -3.47 7.86 12.26
N ILE A 49 -2.91 6.80 11.67
CA ILE A 49 -1.46 6.55 11.67
C ILE A 49 -0.72 7.44 10.65
N CYS A 50 -1.39 7.79 9.54
CA CYS A 50 -0.86 8.67 8.50
C CYS A 50 -1.78 9.89 8.29
N PRO A 51 -1.83 10.83 9.25
CA PRO A 51 -2.69 12.01 9.17
C PRO A 51 -2.28 12.99 8.06
N ASP A 52 -1.03 12.89 7.59
CA ASP A 52 -0.46 13.64 6.48
C ASP A 52 -0.96 13.19 5.09
N ILE A 53 -1.67 12.07 5.02
CA ILE A 53 -2.17 11.51 3.75
C ILE A 53 -3.68 11.69 3.66
N SER A 54 -4.15 12.29 2.57
CA SER A 54 -5.58 12.44 2.32
C SER A 54 -6.28 11.08 2.18
N GLN A 55 -7.56 11.02 2.57
CA GLN A 55 -8.37 9.81 2.41
C GLN A 55 -8.35 9.28 0.97
N ARG A 56 -8.44 10.17 -0.03
CA ARG A 56 -8.44 9.80 -1.44
C ARG A 56 -7.12 9.13 -1.85
N THR A 57 -6.00 9.60 -1.30
CA THR A 57 -4.69 9.01 -1.54
C THR A 57 -4.56 7.65 -0.86
N ILE A 58 -5.10 7.48 0.36
CA ILE A 58 -5.14 6.18 1.06
C ILE A 58 -5.97 5.18 0.26
N GLU A 59 -7.15 5.57 -0.25
CA GLU A 59 -8.02 4.70 -1.05
C GLU A 59 -7.34 4.28 -2.36
N ARG A 60 -6.62 5.20 -3.02
CA ARG A 60 -5.84 4.87 -4.22
C ARG A 60 -4.71 3.89 -3.89
N ALA A 61 -3.97 4.15 -2.82
CA ALA A 61 -2.89 3.28 -2.35
C ALA A 61 -3.40 1.88 -1.99
N LEU A 62 -4.51 1.77 -1.26
CA LEU A 62 -5.13 0.49 -0.92
C LEU A 62 -5.54 -0.28 -2.17
N LYS A 63 -6.10 0.41 -3.17
CA LYS A 63 -6.48 -0.21 -4.44
C LYS A 63 -5.24 -0.70 -5.20
N GLU A 64 -4.21 0.12 -5.33
CA GLU A 64 -2.92 -0.26 -5.94
C GLU A 64 -2.32 -1.49 -5.23
N LEU A 65 -2.34 -1.53 -3.89
CA LEU A 65 -1.83 -2.66 -3.10
C LEU A 65 -2.69 -3.93 -3.21
N GLN A 66 -4.00 -3.80 -3.44
CA GLN A 66 -4.89 -4.93 -3.71
C GLN A 66 -4.71 -5.47 -5.12
N ASP A 67 -4.58 -4.59 -6.11
CA ASP A 67 -4.29 -4.95 -7.50
C ASP A 67 -2.92 -5.64 -7.61
N ASP A 68 -1.95 -5.22 -6.78
CA ASP A 68 -0.63 -5.85 -6.61
C ASP A 68 -0.67 -7.17 -5.80
N GLU A 69 -1.83 -7.62 -5.35
CA GLU A 69 -2.04 -8.81 -4.49
C GLU A 69 -1.26 -8.80 -3.15
N LYS A 70 -0.65 -7.67 -2.78
CA LYS A 70 0.14 -7.47 -1.55
C LYS A 70 -0.72 -7.45 -0.29
N ILE A 71 -1.97 -6.98 -0.42
CA ILE A 71 -2.93 -6.94 0.67
C ILE A 71 -4.25 -7.58 0.26
N LYS A 72 -4.92 -8.19 1.22
CA LYS A 72 -6.28 -8.73 1.07
C LYS A 72 -7.26 -7.96 1.94
N GLN A 73 -8.41 -7.68 1.36
CA GLN A 73 -9.54 -7.14 2.10
C GLN A 73 -10.22 -8.27 2.88
N VAL A 74 -10.41 -8.06 4.18
CA VAL A 74 -11.16 -8.95 5.07
C VAL A 74 -12.34 -8.20 5.67
N GLY A 75 -13.50 -8.85 5.71
CA GLY A 75 -14.76 -8.25 6.12
C GLY A 75 -15.55 -7.63 4.96
N ARG A 76 -16.78 -7.16 5.25
CA ARG A 76 -17.68 -6.53 4.28
C ARG A 76 -18.25 -5.21 4.84
N GLY A 77 -18.48 -4.24 3.94
CA GLY A 77 -19.12 -2.97 4.27
C GLY A 77 -18.32 -2.14 5.29
N ARG A 78 -18.97 -1.77 6.40
CA ARG A 78 -18.38 -0.92 7.46
C ARG A 78 -17.24 -1.60 8.23
N SER A 79 -17.17 -2.93 8.20
CA SER A 79 -16.12 -3.72 8.87
C SER A 79 -14.99 -4.11 7.93
N THR A 80 -14.82 -3.39 6.82
CA THR A 80 -13.72 -3.59 5.89
C THR A 80 -12.38 -3.33 6.58
N LYS A 81 -11.51 -4.33 6.52
CA LYS A 81 -10.14 -4.30 7.03
C LYS A 81 -9.19 -4.88 5.99
N TYR A 82 -7.91 -4.61 6.15
CA TYR A 82 -6.86 -5.04 5.24
C TYR A 82 -5.83 -5.85 6.03
N ILE A 83 -5.42 -6.97 5.45
CA ILE A 83 -4.32 -7.80 5.95
C ILE A 83 -3.28 -7.94 4.86
N LYS A 84 -2.01 -8.15 5.25
CA LYS A 84 -1.00 -8.61 4.29
C LYS A 84 -1.36 -10.02 3.79
N THR A 85 -1.14 -10.28 2.51
CA THR A 85 -1.22 -11.63 1.93
C THR A 85 0.01 -12.45 2.34
#